data_AF-A0AAP9A7D9-F1
#
_entry.id   AF-A0AAP9A7D9-F1
#
_cell.length_a   1.000
_cell.length_b   1.000
_cell.length_c   1.000
_cell.angle_alpha   90.00
_cell.angle_beta   90.00
_cell.angle_gamma   90.00
#
_symmetry.space_group_name_H-M   'P 1'
#
loop_
_entity.id
_entity.type
_entity.pdbx_description
1 polymer ?
#
loop_
_entity_poly.entity_id
_entity_poly.type
_entity_poly.pdbx_seq_one_letter_code
_entity_poly.pdbx_strand_id
1 'polypeptide(L)'
;MDLGSVNVDRVVKFALYSFFLIVPLTVLFLWKIDLDTSLQIDSAKFGTFGDFIGGVLGSIWSLCGVLIFYIALKEQRDDFKTNKDAFVKQAEALDLQIEEFRLQRDELYQSRQVFIEQSRTLKQQRMSSMYFSLIDLYRKIVDGLNEQCAEGNYFKTLRRSMLDDFVWCVNPDSCHKKAKEHYVTLYYSRKEELSHYYKIIYRIFKVVDESDLDESDKFQYITILRSQLSENEMLAIYYNSQSRYGEQLYRFILRYNFLKHLPSISKPEFKGYLTGQINFSDLLGFNTTLFSVISEVVQKLEVSIRGEDFEEEKVSFSIIEQNNITLSVRASELNEMQIDFSYPLPSSEMQILNFNVEDFSSYMSFLLYDFFVCSRYQNEPFSDFVKVCVGENDVSFIIVSQNILRLNSDADGVKNV
;
A
#
# COMPACT_ATOMS: atom_id res chain seq x y z
N MET A 1 -58.60 55.22 -15.61
CA MET A 1 -59.84 55.13 -16.40
C MET A 1 -59.63 53.98 -17.36
N ASP A 2 -59.85 52.77 -16.86
CA ASP A 2 -59.75 51.55 -17.65
C ASP A 2 -60.88 51.60 -18.68
N LEU A 3 -60.53 51.73 -19.96
CA LEU A 3 -61.45 51.48 -21.08
C LEU A 3 -61.70 49.97 -21.08
N GLY A 4 -62.49 49.55 -20.09
CA GLY A 4 -62.84 48.18 -19.79
C GLY A 4 -63.50 47.57 -21.01
N SER A 5 -62.75 46.64 -21.59
CA SER A 5 -63.16 45.67 -22.60
C SER A 5 -64.44 46.06 -23.33
N VAL A 6 -64.25 46.75 -24.46
CA VAL A 6 -65.21 46.63 -25.54
C VAL A 6 -65.27 45.14 -25.87
N ASN A 7 -66.19 44.44 -25.21
CA ASN A 7 -66.34 43.01 -25.34
C ASN A 7 -66.74 42.77 -26.80
N VAL A 8 -66.05 41.87 -27.48
CA VAL A 8 -66.35 41.51 -28.87
C VAL A 8 -67.85 41.20 -29.00
N ASP A 9 -68.42 40.56 -27.97
CA ASP A 9 -69.86 40.31 -27.84
C ASP A 9 -70.73 41.58 -27.87
N ARG A 10 -70.28 42.69 -27.27
CA ARG A 10 -71.02 43.96 -27.26
C ARG A 10 -70.97 44.66 -28.62
N VAL A 11 -69.84 44.59 -29.33
CA VAL A 11 -69.71 45.14 -30.70
C VAL A 11 -70.54 44.32 -31.68
N VAL A 12 -70.49 42.99 -31.56
CA VAL A 12 -71.31 42.06 -32.36
C VAL A 12 -72.79 42.27 -32.06
N LYS A 13 -73.18 42.41 -30.78
CA LYS A 13 -74.56 42.75 -30.40
C LYS A 13 -75.00 44.10 -30.95
N PHE A 14 -74.14 45.13 -30.90
CA PHE A 14 -74.45 46.44 -31.47
C PHE A 14 -74.65 46.40 -32.99
N ALA A 15 -73.81 45.65 -33.71
CA ALA A 15 -73.97 45.42 -35.15
C ALA A 15 -75.29 44.68 -35.46
N LEU A 16 -75.63 43.66 -34.66
CA LEU A 16 -76.90 42.93 -34.77
C LEU A 16 -78.11 43.84 -34.45
N TYR A 17 -78.05 44.67 -33.41
CA TYR A 17 -79.11 45.62 -33.08
C TYR A 17 -79.30 46.70 -34.16
N SER A 18 -78.20 47.18 -34.74
CA SER A 18 -78.26 48.11 -35.88
C SER A 18 -78.93 47.47 -37.09
N PHE A 19 -78.62 46.20 -37.38
CA PHE A 19 -79.31 45.41 -38.41
C PHE A 19 -80.82 45.28 -38.15
N PHE A 20 -81.21 44.94 -36.91
CA PHE A 20 -82.62 44.82 -36.51
C PHE A 20 -83.37 46.15 -36.44
N LEU A 21 -82.70 47.30 -36.29
CA LEU A 21 -83.32 48.63 -36.35
C LEU A 21 -83.60 49.08 -37.78
N ILE A 22 -82.78 48.64 -38.74
CA ILE A 22 -82.86 49.06 -40.13
C ILE A 22 -83.95 48.30 -40.88
N VAL A 23 -84.14 47.00 -40.62
CA VAL A 23 -85.21 46.19 -41.24
C VAL A 23 -86.61 46.85 -41.09
N PRO A 24 -87.04 47.31 -39.90
CA PRO A 24 -88.30 48.04 -39.73
C PRO A 24 -88.36 49.38 -40.49
N LEU A 25 -87.25 50.12 -40.56
CA LEU A 25 -87.15 51.38 -41.30
C LEU A 25 -87.26 51.18 -42.81
N THR A 26 -86.70 50.06 -43.32
CA THR A 26 -86.87 49.66 -44.72
C THR A 26 -88.31 49.22 -45.03
N VAL A 27 -88.97 48.52 -44.09
CA VAL A 27 -90.40 48.17 -44.20
C VAL A 27 -91.29 49.43 -44.17
N LEU A 28 -90.98 50.41 -43.33
CA LEU A 28 -91.68 51.70 -43.27
C LEU A 28 -91.48 52.55 -44.54
N PHE A 29 -90.28 52.56 -45.11
CA PHE A 29 -90.01 53.22 -46.41
C PHE A 29 -90.82 52.60 -47.55
N LEU A 30 -91.02 51.28 -47.53
CA LEU A 30 -91.81 50.53 -48.51
C LEU A 30 -93.33 50.59 -48.27
N TRP A 31 -93.79 51.01 -47.08
CA TRP A 31 -95.20 50.91 -46.66
C TRP A 31 -96.17 51.67 -47.57
N LYS A 32 -95.75 52.74 -48.25
CA LYS A 32 -96.62 53.55 -49.14
C LYS A 32 -96.33 53.36 -50.64
N ILE A 33 -95.81 52.20 -51.03
CA ILE A 33 -95.61 51.84 -52.45
C ILE A 33 -96.63 50.75 -52.80
N ASP A 34 -97.49 50.98 -53.80
CA ASP A 34 -98.36 49.93 -54.36
C ASP A 34 -97.48 48.87 -55.03
N LEU A 35 -97.37 47.70 -54.40
CA LEU A 35 -96.56 46.58 -54.89
C LEU A 35 -97.38 45.75 -55.88
N ASP A 36 -97.48 46.24 -57.11
CA ASP A 36 -97.99 45.47 -58.25
C ASP A 36 -96.85 44.60 -58.81
N THR A 37 -97.02 43.26 -58.79
CA THR A 37 -96.00 42.30 -59.23
C THR A 37 -95.85 42.23 -60.76
N SER A 38 -96.60 43.04 -61.50
CA SER A 38 -96.58 43.13 -62.96
C SER A 38 -95.80 44.34 -63.53
N LEU A 39 -95.27 45.24 -62.68
CA LEU A 39 -94.52 46.44 -63.09
C LEU A 39 -92.99 46.29 -62.88
N GLN A 40 -92.21 46.86 -63.80
CA GLN A 40 -90.75 46.87 -63.72
C GLN A 40 -90.27 47.72 -62.53
N ILE A 41 -89.30 47.18 -61.78
CA ILE A 41 -88.70 47.84 -60.60
C ILE A 41 -88.10 49.19 -61.01
N ASP A 42 -88.47 50.27 -60.31
CA ASP A 42 -87.89 51.60 -60.49
C ASP A 42 -86.43 51.60 -59.99
N SER A 43 -85.51 51.44 -60.95
CA SER A 43 -84.07 51.35 -60.71
C SER A 43 -83.48 52.56 -59.98
N ALA A 44 -84.07 53.76 -60.10
CA ALA A 44 -83.54 54.97 -59.48
C ALA A 44 -83.87 55.04 -57.98
N LYS A 45 -85.09 54.65 -57.59
CA LYS A 45 -85.50 54.54 -56.18
C LYS A 45 -84.81 53.37 -55.48
N PHE A 46 -84.64 52.25 -56.19
CA PHE A 46 -83.90 51.09 -55.67
C PHE A 46 -82.40 51.41 -55.52
N GLY A 47 -81.83 52.22 -56.43
CA GLY A 47 -80.46 52.73 -56.33
C GLY A 47 -80.24 53.64 -55.12
N THR A 48 -81.11 54.64 -54.92
CA THR A 48 -81.02 55.56 -53.75
C THR A 48 -81.20 54.85 -52.41
N PHE A 49 -82.04 53.81 -52.38
CA PHE A 49 -82.13 52.91 -51.22
C PHE A 49 -80.83 52.14 -51.00
N GLY A 50 -80.27 51.58 -52.07
CA GLY A 50 -78.96 50.92 -52.05
C GLY A 50 -77.83 51.84 -51.57
N ASP A 51 -77.85 53.12 -51.95
CA ASP A 51 -76.87 54.13 -51.54
C ASP A 51 -76.99 54.49 -50.05
N PHE A 52 -78.22 54.59 -49.52
CA PHE A 52 -78.45 54.82 -48.09
C PHE A 52 -78.03 53.62 -47.24
N ILE A 53 -78.42 52.41 -47.65
CA ILE A 53 -78.05 51.15 -47.00
C ILE A 53 -76.52 50.99 -47.09
N GLY A 54 -75.92 51.09 -48.27
CA GLY A 54 -74.49 50.95 -48.48
C GLY A 54 -73.66 52.01 -47.72
N GLY A 55 -74.12 53.27 -47.71
CA GLY A 55 -73.45 54.36 -47.01
C GLY A 55 -73.52 54.24 -45.48
N VAL A 56 -74.70 53.96 -44.93
CA VAL A 56 -74.89 53.88 -43.47
C VAL A 56 -74.44 52.53 -42.91
N LEU A 57 -74.91 51.40 -43.48
CA LEU A 57 -74.49 50.07 -43.02
C LEU A 57 -73.02 49.79 -43.36
N GLY A 58 -72.54 50.19 -44.53
CA GLY A 58 -71.14 50.00 -44.90
C GLY A 58 -70.20 50.75 -43.95
N SER A 59 -70.55 51.98 -43.55
CA SER A 59 -69.75 52.77 -42.60
C SER A 59 -69.78 52.19 -41.18
N ILE A 60 -70.95 51.74 -40.69
CA ILE A 60 -71.07 51.07 -39.38
C ILE A 60 -70.33 49.74 -39.38
N TRP A 61 -70.45 48.94 -40.44
CA TRP A 61 -69.76 47.67 -40.60
C TRP A 61 -68.25 47.85 -40.67
N SER A 62 -67.77 48.85 -41.42
CA SER A 62 -66.36 49.23 -41.48
C SER A 62 -65.84 49.67 -40.11
N LEU A 63 -66.61 50.46 -39.34
CA LEU A 63 -66.25 50.87 -37.99
C LEU A 63 -66.18 49.68 -37.04
N CYS A 64 -67.13 48.74 -37.10
CA CYS A 64 -67.09 47.50 -36.34
C CYS A 64 -65.84 46.67 -36.69
N GLY A 65 -65.48 46.58 -37.97
CA GLY A 65 -64.26 45.90 -38.43
C GLY A 65 -62.98 46.52 -37.84
N VAL A 66 -62.88 47.85 -37.85
CA VAL A 66 -61.74 48.58 -37.25
C VAL A 66 -61.67 48.36 -35.74
N LEU A 67 -62.81 48.38 -35.04
CA LEU A 67 -62.87 48.14 -33.60
C LEU A 67 -62.47 46.70 -33.24
N ILE A 68 -62.96 45.70 -33.98
CA ILE A 68 -62.57 44.29 -33.80
C ILE A 68 -61.08 44.12 -34.05
N PHE A 69 -60.55 44.70 -35.12
CA PHE A 69 -59.12 44.66 -35.43
C PHE A 69 -58.26 45.33 -34.35
N TYR A 70 -58.69 46.47 -33.82
CA TYR A 70 -58.02 47.14 -32.71
C TYR A 70 -58.00 46.28 -31.44
N ILE A 71 -59.13 45.64 -31.09
CA ILE A 71 -59.22 44.73 -29.94
C ILE A 71 -58.27 43.54 -30.14
N ALA A 72 -58.28 42.93 -31.33
CA ALA A 72 -57.39 41.82 -31.66
C ALA A 72 -55.91 42.22 -31.56
N LEU A 73 -55.53 43.41 -32.07
CA LEU A 73 -54.16 43.93 -31.93
C LEU A 73 -53.77 44.20 -30.48
N LYS A 74 -54.72 44.66 -29.66
CA LYS A 74 -54.47 44.87 -28.23
C LYS A 74 -54.25 43.54 -27.50
N GLU A 75 -55.11 42.56 -27.74
CA GLU A 75 -55.01 41.22 -27.16
C GLU A 75 -53.71 40.53 -27.60
N GLN A 76 -53.35 40.64 -28.87
CA GLN A 76 -52.08 40.16 -29.39
C GLN A 76 -50.87 40.81 -28.70
N ARG A 77 -50.91 42.12 -28.38
CA ARG A 77 -49.85 42.80 -27.62
C ARG A 77 -49.73 42.27 -26.19
N ASP A 78 -50.85 42.02 -25.52
CA ASP A 78 -50.86 41.47 -24.17
C ASP A 78 -50.35 40.01 -24.16
N ASP A 79 -50.70 39.21 -25.15
CA ASP A 79 -50.15 37.87 -25.36
C ASP A 79 -48.64 37.90 -25.63
N PHE A 80 -48.15 38.84 -26.45
CA PHE A 80 -46.72 39.02 -26.68
C PHE A 80 -45.96 39.37 -25.41
N LYS A 81 -46.54 40.20 -24.54
CA LYS A 81 -45.94 40.53 -23.25
C LYS A 81 -45.86 39.31 -22.34
N THR A 82 -46.95 38.55 -22.26
CA THR A 82 -47.01 37.31 -21.46
C THR A 82 -46.02 36.26 -21.96
N ASN A 83 -45.91 36.09 -23.28
CA ASN A 83 -44.93 35.19 -23.90
C ASN A 83 -43.49 35.65 -23.64
N LYS A 84 -43.22 36.95 -23.71
CA LYS A 84 -41.90 37.49 -23.38
C LYS A 84 -41.54 37.21 -21.92
N ASP A 85 -42.46 37.45 -20.99
CA ASP A 85 -42.23 37.20 -19.56
C ASP A 85 -42.03 35.70 -19.29
N ALA A 86 -42.78 34.82 -19.96
CA ALA A 86 -42.59 33.38 -19.90
C ALA A 86 -41.21 32.96 -20.45
N PHE A 87 -40.76 33.57 -21.55
CA PHE A 87 -39.45 33.31 -22.14
C PHE A 87 -38.30 33.74 -21.22
N VAL A 88 -38.41 34.90 -20.56
CA VAL A 88 -37.42 35.36 -19.58
C VAL A 88 -37.31 34.37 -18.41
N LYS A 89 -38.45 33.92 -17.87
CA LYS A 89 -38.44 32.90 -16.80
C LYS A 89 -37.84 31.57 -17.26
N GLN A 90 -38.05 31.18 -18.51
CA GLN A 90 -37.40 29.98 -19.07
C GLN A 90 -35.88 30.15 -19.20
N ALA A 91 -35.41 31.33 -19.60
CA ALA A 91 -33.98 31.63 -19.66
C ALA A 91 -33.34 31.61 -18.27
N GLU A 92 -33.97 32.26 -17.27
CA GLU A 92 -33.50 32.23 -15.87
C GLU A 92 -33.48 30.79 -15.30
N ALA A 93 -34.50 29.99 -15.57
CA ALA A 93 -34.55 28.59 -15.15
C ALA A 93 -33.43 27.76 -15.81
N LEU A 94 -33.09 28.03 -17.07
CA LEU A 94 -31.99 27.38 -17.78
C LEU A 94 -30.63 27.76 -17.17
N ASP A 95 -30.44 29.04 -16.82
CA ASP A 95 -29.21 29.51 -16.17
C ASP A 95 -29.01 28.82 -14.81
N LEU A 96 -30.07 28.72 -14.00
CA LEU A 96 -30.05 27.96 -12.74
C LEU A 96 -29.73 26.48 -12.99
N GLN A 97 -30.30 25.88 -14.03
CA GLN A 97 -30.03 24.49 -14.38
C GLN A 97 -28.56 24.26 -14.81
N ILE A 98 -27.97 25.20 -15.53
CA ILE A 98 -26.54 25.16 -15.90
C ILE A 98 -25.69 25.23 -14.64
N GLU A 99 -26.02 26.11 -13.69
CA GLU A 99 -25.31 26.23 -12.42
C GLU A 99 -25.39 24.94 -11.60
N GLU A 100 -26.59 24.37 -11.44
CA GLU A 100 -26.81 23.06 -10.79
C GLU A 100 -25.97 21.94 -11.45
N PHE A 101 -25.92 21.89 -12.78
CA PHE A 101 -25.08 20.91 -13.47
C PHE A 101 -23.58 21.12 -13.21
N ARG A 102 -23.13 22.36 -13.03
CA ARG A 102 -21.73 22.65 -12.68
C ARG A 102 -21.44 22.19 -11.26
N LEU A 103 -22.28 22.54 -10.30
CA LEU A 103 -22.15 22.10 -8.91
C LEU A 103 -22.16 20.57 -8.80
N GLN A 104 -23.08 19.90 -9.50
CA GLN A 104 -23.16 18.44 -9.54
C GLN A 104 -21.89 17.80 -10.13
N ARG A 105 -21.29 18.40 -11.17
CA ARG A 105 -20.02 17.91 -11.73
C ARG A 105 -18.88 18.03 -10.74
N ASP A 106 -18.83 19.11 -9.97
CA ASP A 106 -17.81 19.36 -8.96
C ASP A 106 -17.97 18.40 -7.77
N GLU A 107 -19.19 18.18 -7.27
CA GLU A 107 -19.48 17.16 -6.25
C GLU A 107 -19.09 15.75 -6.71
N LEU A 108 -19.40 15.38 -7.96
CA LEU A 108 -19.01 14.09 -8.54
C LEU A 108 -17.48 13.96 -8.68
N TYR A 109 -16.78 15.06 -8.90
CA TYR A 109 -15.32 15.06 -8.92
C TYR A 109 -14.77 14.80 -7.51
N GLN A 110 -15.26 15.52 -6.50
CA GLN A 110 -14.85 15.34 -5.11
C GLN A 110 -15.20 13.93 -4.59
N SER A 111 -16.39 13.42 -4.90
CA SER A 111 -16.83 12.06 -4.56
C SER A 111 -15.91 10.99 -5.14
N ARG A 112 -15.45 11.16 -6.38
CA ARG A 112 -14.47 10.25 -7.00
C ARG A 112 -13.15 10.22 -6.26
N GLN A 113 -12.65 11.37 -5.80
CA GLN A 113 -11.41 11.43 -5.02
C GLN A 113 -11.56 10.69 -3.69
N VAL A 114 -12.66 10.91 -2.96
CA VAL A 114 -12.97 10.19 -1.72
C VAL A 114 -13.07 8.68 -1.97
N PHE A 115 -13.70 8.26 -3.06
CA PHE A 115 -13.80 6.84 -3.41
C PHE A 115 -12.42 6.19 -3.67
N ILE A 116 -11.51 6.92 -4.33
CA ILE A 116 -10.13 6.45 -4.56
C ILE A 116 -9.41 6.24 -3.23
N GLU A 117 -9.47 7.21 -2.32
CA GLU A 117 -8.87 7.10 -0.99
C GLU A 117 -9.48 5.95 -0.17
N GLN A 118 -10.82 5.81 -0.18
CA GLN A 118 -11.49 4.69 0.48
C GLN A 118 -11.06 3.34 -0.10
N SER A 119 -10.91 3.23 -1.43
CA SER A 119 -10.41 2.02 -2.08
C SER A 119 -9.00 1.67 -1.59
N ARG A 120 -8.14 2.68 -1.43
CA ARG A 120 -6.79 2.51 -0.88
C ARG A 120 -6.81 2.02 0.55
N THR A 121 -7.61 2.64 1.43
CA THR A 121 -7.78 2.21 2.82
C THR A 121 -8.31 0.78 2.92
N LEU A 122 -9.29 0.40 2.10
CA LEU A 122 -9.85 -0.96 2.09
C LEU A 122 -8.82 -2.01 1.67
N LYS A 123 -7.94 -1.69 0.71
CA LYS A 123 -6.83 -2.58 0.33
C LYS A 123 -5.85 -2.78 1.49
N GLN A 124 -5.47 -1.70 2.19
CA GLN A 124 -4.61 -1.77 3.37
C GLN A 124 -5.24 -2.59 4.49
N GLN A 125 -6.54 -2.36 4.78
CA GLN A 125 -7.28 -3.14 5.76
C GLN A 125 -7.35 -4.63 5.39
N ARG A 126 -7.66 -4.95 4.12
CA ARG A 126 -7.69 -6.34 3.64
C ARG A 126 -6.34 -7.03 3.82
N MET A 127 -5.24 -6.33 3.50
CA MET A 127 -3.89 -6.85 3.69
C MET A 127 -3.61 -7.13 5.16
N SER A 128 -3.91 -6.17 6.04
CA SER A 128 -3.73 -6.32 7.49
C SER A 128 -4.55 -7.49 8.04
N SER A 129 -5.83 -7.61 7.66
CA SER A 129 -6.69 -8.72 8.07
C SER A 129 -6.18 -10.07 7.56
N MET A 130 -5.68 -10.13 6.31
CA MET A 130 -5.07 -11.35 5.76
C MET A 130 -3.82 -11.74 6.54
N TYR A 131 -2.94 -10.78 6.86
CA TYR A 131 -1.75 -11.01 7.66
C TYR A 131 -2.09 -11.59 9.04
N PHE A 132 -3.00 -10.95 9.79
CA PHE A 132 -3.38 -11.44 11.12
C PHE A 132 -4.05 -12.83 11.06
N SER A 133 -4.83 -13.10 10.02
CA SER A 133 -5.41 -14.43 9.78
C SER A 133 -4.33 -15.50 9.56
N LEU A 134 -3.24 -15.16 8.86
CA LEU A 134 -2.11 -16.07 8.66
C LEU A 134 -1.30 -16.27 9.94
N ILE A 135 -1.14 -15.24 10.76
CA ILE A 135 -0.50 -15.33 12.07
C ILE A 135 -1.32 -16.23 13.02
N ASP A 136 -2.66 -16.12 12.99
CA ASP A 136 -3.54 -17.03 13.73
C ASP A 136 -3.39 -18.48 13.26
N LEU A 137 -3.29 -18.71 11.95
CA LEU A 137 -3.06 -20.05 11.41
C LEU A 137 -1.68 -20.60 11.82
N TYR A 138 -0.65 -19.74 11.80
CA TYR A 138 0.68 -20.09 12.30
C TYR A 138 0.62 -20.53 13.77
N ARG A 139 -0.03 -19.76 14.64
CA ARG A 139 -0.18 -20.12 16.06
C ARG A 139 -0.87 -21.47 16.24
N LYS A 140 -1.99 -21.69 15.54
CA LYS A 140 -2.71 -22.97 15.57
C LYS A 140 -1.84 -24.16 15.14
N ILE A 141 -0.97 -23.97 14.15
CA ILE A 141 -0.02 -25.01 13.72
C ILE A 141 0.99 -25.30 14.84
N VAL A 142 1.59 -24.26 15.43
CA VAL A 142 2.55 -24.42 16.54
C VAL A 142 1.90 -25.08 17.76
N ASP A 143 0.68 -24.68 18.12
CA ASP A 143 -0.08 -25.28 19.21
C ASP A 143 -0.36 -26.75 18.92
N GLY A 144 -0.81 -27.09 17.71
CA GLY A 144 -1.03 -28.48 17.30
C GLY A 144 0.24 -29.34 17.34
N LEU A 145 1.40 -28.78 16.96
CA LEU A 145 2.69 -29.46 17.10
C LEU A 145 3.05 -29.71 18.58
N ASN A 146 2.78 -28.73 19.45
CA ASN A 146 3.05 -28.83 20.88
C ASN A 146 2.13 -29.86 21.56
N GLU A 147 0.85 -29.92 21.19
CA GLU A 147 -0.12 -30.90 21.72
C GLU A 147 0.24 -32.35 21.36
N GLN A 148 0.81 -32.56 20.16
CA GLN A 148 1.26 -33.88 19.71
C GLN A 148 2.63 -34.28 20.31
N CYS A 149 3.32 -33.34 20.95
CA CYS A 149 4.61 -33.58 21.57
C CYS A 149 4.46 -33.99 23.04
N ALA A 150 5.06 -35.12 23.44
CA ALA A 150 5.01 -35.60 24.82
C ALA A 150 5.57 -34.59 25.85
N GLU A 151 6.54 -33.76 25.44
CA GLU A 151 7.15 -32.72 26.30
C GLU A 151 6.42 -31.37 26.25
N GLY A 152 5.36 -31.25 25.44
CA GLY A 152 4.57 -30.01 25.29
C GLY A 152 5.28 -28.87 24.57
N ASN A 153 6.53 -29.04 24.12
CA ASN A 153 7.24 -28.07 23.29
C ASN A 153 8.01 -28.77 22.17
N TYR A 154 7.42 -28.77 20.99
CA TYR A 154 7.90 -29.51 19.84
C TYR A 154 9.31 -29.07 19.40
N PHE A 155 9.52 -27.77 19.25
CA PHE A 155 10.78 -27.23 18.76
C PHE A 155 11.92 -27.36 19.78
N LYS A 156 11.61 -27.34 21.08
CA LYS A 156 12.59 -27.65 22.13
C LYS A 156 13.07 -29.10 22.02
N THR A 157 12.16 -30.05 21.80
CA THR A 157 12.52 -31.46 21.57
C THR A 157 13.32 -31.62 20.28
N LEU A 158 12.94 -30.93 19.19
CA LEU A 158 13.70 -30.93 17.94
C LEU A 158 15.13 -30.43 18.16
N ARG A 159 15.31 -29.29 18.85
CA ARG A 159 16.64 -28.77 19.20
C ARG A 159 17.45 -29.77 20.00
N ARG A 160 16.83 -30.43 20.99
CA ARG A 160 17.52 -31.46 21.79
C ARG A 160 18.02 -32.60 20.91
N SER A 161 17.17 -33.16 20.04
CA SER A 161 17.60 -34.19 19.06
C SER A 161 18.71 -33.70 18.13
N MET A 162 18.70 -32.41 17.81
CA MET A 162 19.74 -31.77 17.01
C MET A 162 21.07 -31.68 17.74
N LEU A 163 21.07 -31.50 19.06
CA LEU A 163 22.28 -31.38 19.87
C LEU A 163 22.80 -32.73 20.36
N ASP A 164 21.95 -33.61 20.89
CA ASP A 164 22.36 -34.82 21.60
C ASP A 164 23.10 -35.79 20.67
N ASP A 165 22.51 -36.09 19.51
CA ASP A 165 23.02 -37.06 18.53
C ASP A 165 24.06 -36.47 17.58
N PHE A 166 24.39 -35.18 17.71
CA PHE A 166 25.32 -34.51 16.80
C PHE A 166 26.78 -34.85 17.10
N VAL A 167 27.47 -35.32 16.05
CA VAL A 167 28.90 -35.63 16.05
C VAL A 167 29.69 -34.38 15.66
N TRP A 168 30.19 -33.67 16.67
CA TRP A 168 30.99 -32.46 16.50
C TRP A 168 32.35 -32.75 15.84
N CYS A 169 32.89 -31.77 15.12
CA CYS A 169 34.26 -31.81 14.61
C CYS A 169 34.93 -30.43 14.59
N VAL A 170 36.27 -30.41 14.58
CA VAL A 170 37.12 -29.23 14.78
C VAL A 170 37.14 -28.27 13.57
N ASN A 171 36.86 -28.73 12.35
CA ASN A 171 36.87 -27.87 11.17
C ASN A 171 35.49 -27.20 10.94
N PRO A 172 35.37 -25.85 10.89
CA PRO A 172 34.08 -25.16 10.79
C PRO A 172 33.21 -25.56 9.60
N ASP A 173 33.77 -25.59 8.38
CA ASP A 173 33.03 -25.98 7.17
C ASP A 173 32.52 -27.42 7.26
N SER A 174 33.39 -28.36 7.64
CA SER A 174 33.01 -29.77 7.81
C SER A 174 31.96 -29.95 8.90
N CYS A 175 32.05 -29.19 10.00
CA CYS A 175 31.10 -29.24 11.11
C CYS A 175 29.72 -28.73 10.69
N HIS A 176 29.70 -27.61 9.95
CA HIS A 176 28.49 -27.04 9.41
C HIS A 176 27.80 -27.97 8.40
N LYS A 177 28.57 -28.61 7.51
CA LYS A 177 28.06 -29.64 6.57
C LYS A 177 27.38 -30.80 7.32
N LYS A 178 28.04 -31.34 8.36
CA LYS A 178 27.45 -32.39 9.21
C LYS A 178 26.19 -31.92 9.93
N ALA A 179 26.16 -30.68 10.44
CA ALA A 179 24.99 -30.15 11.14
C ALA A 179 23.77 -30.04 10.19
N LYS A 180 23.99 -29.60 8.95
CA LYS A 180 22.97 -29.59 7.90
C LYS A 180 22.46 -30.99 7.56
N GLU A 181 23.36 -31.95 7.35
CA GLU A 181 23.00 -33.33 7.03
C GLU A 181 22.21 -34.00 8.18
N HIS A 182 22.63 -33.76 9.42
CA HIS A 182 21.94 -34.21 10.62
C HIS A 182 20.52 -33.64 10.70
N TYR A 183 20.37 -32.32 10.52
CA TYR A 183 19.07 -31.69 10.48
C TYR A 183 18.17 -32.26 9.37
N VAL A 184 18.70 -32.47 8.15
CA VAL A 184 17.92 -33.04 7.04
C VAL A 184 17.40 -34.44 7.41
N THR A 185 18.21 -35.26 8.07
CA THR A 185 17.80 -36.59 8.56
C THR A 185 16.66 -36.49 9.58
N LEU A 186 16.75 -35.55 10.53
CA LEU A 186 15.67 -35.28 11.51
C LEU A 186 14.41 -34.71 10.84
N TYR A 187 14.55 -33.83 9.85
CA TYR A 187 13.42 -33.29 9.10
C TYR A 187 12.66 -34.40 8.38
N TYR A 188 13.35 -35.37 7.79
CA TYR A 188 12.72 -36.47 7.08
C TYR A 188 11.85 -37.35 7.97
N SER A 189 12.29 -37.64 9.21
CA SER A 189 11.50 -38.44 10.15
C SER A 189 10.26 -37.71 10.67
N ARG A 190 10.23 -36.37 10.58
CA ARG A 190 9.14 -35.50 11.06
C ARG A 190 8.55 -34.64 9.95
N LYS A 191 8.66 -35.11 8.70
CA LYS A 191 8.43 -34.28 7.51
C LYS A 191 7.00 -33.76 7.43
N GLU A 192 6.01 -34.58 7.78
CA GLU A 192 4.60 -34.22 7.69
C GLU A 192 4.32 -32.96 8.52
N GLU A 193 4.62 -33.03 9.81
CA GLU A 193 4.51 -31.94 10.79
C GLU A 193 5.27 -30.67 10.37
N LEU A 194 6.58 -30.79 10.12
CA LEU A 194 7.45 -29.64 9.83
C LEU A 194 7.15 -28.98 8.49
N SER A 195 6.69 -29.73 7.49
CA SER A 195 6.35 -29.16 6.18
C SER A 195 5.19 -28.18 6.25
N HIS A 196 4.19 -28.43 7.09
CA HIS A 196 3.06 -27.51 7.25
C HIS A 196 3.51 -26.21 7.91
N TYR A 197 4.36 -26.30 8.93
CA TYR A 197 4.96 -25.16 9.60
C TYR A 197 5.78 -24.27 8.65
N TYR A 198 6.71 -24.85 7.86
CA TYR A 198 7.53 -24.04 6.95
C TYR A 198 6.70 -23.41 5.82
N LYS A 199 5.64 -24.07 5.35
CA LYS A 199 4.73 -23.52 4.33
C LYS A 199 3.97 -22.29 4.83
N ILE A 200 3.51 -22.28 6.09
CA ILE A 200 2.80 -21.11 6.62
C ILE A 200 3.76 -19.93 6.81
N ILE A 201 4.97 -20.16 7.31
CA ILE A 201 6.01 -19.12 7.42
C ILE A 201 6.31 -18.52 6.04
N TYR A 202 6.59 -19.37 5.04
CA TYR A 202 6.83 -18.92 3.67
C TYR A 202 5.65 -18.16 3.08
N ARG A 203 4.40 -18.59 3.37
CA ARG A 203 3.20 -17.90 2.91
C ARG A 203 3.07 -16.50 3.49
N ILE A 204 3.37 -16.33 4.78
CA ILE A 204 3.35 -15.01 5.44
C ILE A 204 4.35 -14.09 4.77
N PHE A 205 5.60 -14.55 4.58
CA PHE A 205 6.60 -13.79 3.84
C PHE A 205 6.12 -13.37 2.47
N LYS A 206 5.65 -14.33 1.67
CA LYS A 206 5.20 -14.07 0.31
C LYS A 206 4.07 -13.04 0.25
N VAL A 207 3.08 -13.15 1.13
CA VAL A 207 1.96 -12.21 1.19
C VAL A 207 2.42 -10.79 1.56
N VAL A 208 3.35 -10.66 2.50
CA VAL A 208 3.92 -9.36 2.89
C VAL A 208 4.79 -8.78 1.77
N ASP A 209 5.69 -9.59 1.21
CA ASP A 209 6.68 -9.17 0.22
C ASP A 209 6.04 -8.72 -1.10
N GLU A 210 5.01 -9.45 -1.57
CA GLU A 210 4.27 -9.16 -2.81
C GLU A 210 3.18 -8.08 -2.65
N SER A 211 2.98 -7.56 -1.44
CA SER A 211 1.97 -6.53 -1.19
C SER A 211 2.39 -5.14 -1.70
N ASP A 212 1.39 -4.29 -1.97
CA ASP A 212 1.57 -2.88 -2.34
C ASP A 212 2.02 -1.99 -1.14
N LEU A 213 2.48 -2.60 -0.04
CA LEU A 213 2.99 -1.87 1.13
C LEU A 213 4.37 -1.27 0.86
N ASP A 214 4.64 -0.16 1.53
CA ASP A 214 5.96 0.44 1.57
C ASP A 214 6.95 -0.50 2.29
N GLU A 215 8.24 -0.41 1.96
CA GLU A 215 9.26 -1.33 2.48
C GLU A 215 9.40 -1.26 4.01
N SER A 216 9.20 -0.07 4.60
CA SER A 216 9.16 0.10 6.07
C SER A 216 8.02 -0.72 6.70
N ASP A 217 6.82 -0.66 6.11
CA ASP A 217 5.66 -1.40 6.62
C ASP A 217 5.87 -2.91 6.46
N LYS A 218 6.40 -3.36 5.32
CA LYS A 218 6.75 -4.78 5.11
C LYS A 218 7.71 -5.27 6.18
N PHE A 219 8.77 -4.50 6.46
CA PHE A 219 9.72 -4.83 7.51
C PHE A 219 9.05 -4.89 8.90
N GLN A 220 8.12 -3.97 9.18
CA GLN A 220 7.35 -3.99 10.43
C GLN A 220 6.50 -5.26 10.57
N TYR A 221 5.77 -5.67 9.53
CA TYR A 221 5.00 -6.92 9.54
C TYR A 221 5.89 -8.14 9.76
N ILE A 222 7.04 -8.23 9.09
CA ILE A 222 7.98 -9.34 9.32
C ILE A 222 8.60 -9.29 10.73
N THR A 223 8.86 -8.10 11.26
CA THR A 223 9.34 -7.94 12.64
C THR A 223 8.31 -8.42 13.65
N ILE A 224 7.02 -8.17 13.41
CA ILE A 224 5.93 -8.72 14.23
C ILE A 224 5.93 -10.24 14.15
N LEU A 225 6.06 -10.85 12.95
CA LEU A 225 6.18 -12.31 12.85
C LEU A 225 7.40 -12.83 13.63
N ARG A 226 8.57 -12.18 13.48
CA ARG A 226 9.82 -12.55 14.15
C ARG A 226 9.66 -12.60 15.67
N SER A 227 8.89 -11.67 16.26
CA SER A 227 8.65 -11.64 17.71
C SER A 227 7.79 -12.80 18.22
N GLN A 228 7.08 -13.51 17.32
CA GLN A 228 6.29 -14.70 17.67
C GLN A 228 7.13 -15.99 17.69
N LEU A 229 8.37 -15.95 17.20
CA LEU A 229 9.24 -17.13 17.14
C LEU A 229 10.04 -17.30 18.42
N SER A 230 10.11 -18.54 18.90
CA SER A 230 11.13 -18.95 19.87
C SER A 230 12.50 -19.12 19.21
N GLU A 231 13.58 -19.06 20.00
CA GLU A 231 14.93 -19.35 19.50
C GLU A 231 15.05 -20.77 18.89
N ASN A 232 14.32 -21.73 19.45
CA ASN A 232 14.30 -23.11 18.94
C ASN A 232 13.67 -23.20 17.54
N GLU A 233 12.65 -22.39 17.28
CA GLU A 233 12.04 -22.26 15.96
C GLU A 233 12.98 -21.57 14.98
N MET A 234 13.63 -20.48 15.41
CA MET A 234 14.62 -19.78 14.59
C MET A 234 15.75 -20.73 14.15
N LEU A 235 16.24 -21.59 15.06
CA LEU A 235 17.23 -22.62 14.75
C LEU A 235 16.69 -23.63 13.71
N ALA A 236 15.45 -24.08 13.88
CA ALA A 236 14.83 -25.01 12.94
C ALA A 236 14.64 -24.39 11.55
N ILE A 237 14.25 -23.12 11.47
CA ILE A 237 14.11 -22.35 10.22
C ILE A 237 15.48 -22.15 9.56
N TYR A 238 16.52 -21.86 10.33
CA TYR A 238 17.89 -21.70 9.83
C TYR A 238 18.35 -22.95 9.04
N TYR A 239 18.32 -24.14 9.65
CA TYR A 239 18.75 -25.34 8.92
C TYR A 239 17.77 -25.77 7.83
N ASN A 240 16.47 -25.54 8.00
CA ASN A 240 15.51 -25.83 6.95
C ASN A 240 15.81 -25.05 5.68
N SER A 241 16.06 -23.74 5.82
CA SER A 241 16.30 -22.84 4.69
C SER A 241 17.65 -23.08 4.00
N GLN A 242 18.59 -23.72 4.67
CA GLN A 242 19.84 -24.20 4.07
C GLN A 242 19.73 -25.58 3.40
N SER A 243 18.59 -26.26 3.55
CA SER A 243 18.28 -27.49 2.85
C SER A 243 17.64 -27.21 1.49
N ARG A 244 17.65 -28.20 0.59
CA ARG A 244 16.96 -28.11 -0.71
C ARG A 244 15.45 -27.88 -0.61
N TYR A 245 14.82 -28.16 0.55
CA TYR A 245 13.38 -27.98 0.75
C TYR A 245 13.01 -26.54 1.09
N GLY A 246 13.91 -25.82 1.76
CA GLY A 246 13.67 -24.47 2.29
C GLY A 246 14.40 -23.38 1.52
N GLU A 247 15.04 -23.68 0.40
CA GLU A 247 15.87 -22.73 -0.35
C GLU A 247 15.10 -21.44 -0.72
N GLN A 248 13.80 -21.50 -1.00
CA GLN A 248 13.06 -20.28 -1.31
C GLN A 248 12.94 -19.32 -0.11
N LEU A 249 13.08 -19.83 1.13
CA LEU A 249 12.94 -19.06 2.36
C LEU A 249 14.21 -18.26 2.69
N TYR A 250 15.41 -18.71 2.30
CA TYR A 250 16.65 -18.02 2.68
C TYR A 250 16.67 -16.57 2.16
N ARG A 251 16.11 -16.31 0.97
CA ARG A 251 16.05 -14.96 0.38
C ARG A 251 15.28 -14.00 1.26
N PHE A 252 14.16 -14.44 1.83
CA PHE A 252 13.38 -13.63 2.76
C PHE A 252 14.07 -13.47 4.11
N ILE A 253 14.72 -14.54 4.61
CA ILE A 253 15.50 -14.48 5.85
C ILE A 253 16.59 -13.41 5.76
N LEU A 254 17.33 -13.36 4.64
CA LEU A 254 18.36 -12.36 4.40
C LEU A 254 17.77 -10.97 4.19
N ARG A 255 16.71 -10.83 3.37
CA ARG A 255 16.08 -9.54 3.06
C ARG A 255 15.57 -8.83 4.32
N TYR A 256 14.92 -9.55 5.21
CA TYR A 256 14.29 -8.99 6.41
C TYR A 256 15.09 -9.21 7.69
N ASN A 257 16.33 -9.71 7.58
CA ASN A 257 17.16 -10.14 8.71
C ASN A 257 16.36 -10.95 9.77
N PHE A 258 15.60 -11.92 9.29
CA PHE A 258 14.56 -12.57 10.09
C PHE A 258 15.10 -13.36 11.28
N LEU A 259 16.33 -13.85 11.20
CA LEU A 259 16.97 -14.65 12.24
C LEU A 259 17.97 -13.84 13.09
N LYS A 260 17.85 -12.51 13.13
CA LYS A 260 18.73 -11.61 13.90
C LYS A 260 18.99 -12.06 15.33
N HIS A 261 17.97 -12.60 15.99
CA HIS A 261 18.00 -12.96 17.40
C HIS A 261 18.35 -14.44 17.64
N LEU A 262 18.84 -15.16 16.62
CA LEU A 262 19.40 -16.49 16.77
C LEU A 262 20.89 -16.39 17.12
N PRO A 263 21.30 -16.69 18.36
CA PRO A 263 22.72 -16.66 18.71
C PRO A 263 23.49 -17.76 17.99
N SER A 264 24.72 -17.49 17.57
CA SER A 264 25.60 -18.51 16.95
C SER A 264 25.80 -19.70 17.89
N ILE A 265 25.94 -19.45 19.19
CA ILE A 265 26.12 -20.49 20.22
C ILE A 265 24.92 -21.44 20.35
N SER A 266 23.76 -21.10 19.80
CA SER A 266 22.60 -21.99 19.80
C SER A 266 22.69 -23.08 18.73
N LYS A 267 23.65 -22.96 17.80
CA LYS A 267 23.94 -23.91 16.72
C LYS A 267 24.85 -25.05 17.23
N PRO A 268 24.61 -26.33 16.85
CA PRO A 268 25.40 -27.47 17.31
C PRO A 268 26.89 -27.41 17.00
N GLU A 269 27.27 -26.64 15.98
CA GLU A 269 28.65 -26.35 15.59
C GLU A 269 29.44 -25.79 16.78
N PHE A 270 28.78 -25.12 17.72
CA PHE A 270 29.40 -24.58 18.93
C PHE A 270 29.33 -25.52 20.14
N LYS A 271 28.65 -26.67 20.06
CA LYS A 271 28.45 -27.61 21.19
C LYS A 271 29.76 -27.96 21.92
N GLY A 272 30.85 -28.15 21.18
CA GLY A 272 32.16 -28.48 21.74
C GLY A 272 32.75 -27.40 22.66
N TYR A 273 32.36 -26.15 22.48
CA TYR A 273 32.82 -25.01 23.29
C TYR A 273 31.88 -24.64 24.42
N LEU A 274 30.76 -25.36 24.61
CA LEU A 274 29.75 -25.03 25.64
C LEU A 274 29.81 -25.97 26.85
N THR A 275 30.87 -26.78 26.96
CA THR A 275 31.08 -27.71 28.06
C THR A 275 31.98 -27.07 29.13
N GLY A 276 31.48 -26.88 30.36
CA GLY A 276 32.30 -26.42 31.51
C GLY A 276 31.74 -25.23 32.29
N GLN A 277 32.60 -24.54 33.06
CA GLN A 277 32.31 -23.31 33.83
C GLN A 277 32.34 -22.05 32.94
N ILE A 278 31.62 -22.08 31.82
CA ILE A 278 31.56 -20.94 30.91
C ILE A 278 30.44 -20.01 31.36
N ASN A 279 30.75 -18.73 31.51
CA ASN A 279 29.74 -17.72 31.73
C ASN A 279 29.09 -17.35 30.39
N PHE A 280 27.89 -17.88 30.15
CA PHE A 280 27.14 -17.61 28.92
C PHE A 280 26.84 -16.12 28.70
N SER A 281 26.71 -15.34 29.77
CA SER A 281 26.50 -13.88 29.66
C SER A 281 27.70 -13.20 29.03
N ASP A 282 28.91 -13.53 29.51
CA ASP A 282 30.15 -12.94 29.02
C ASP A 282 30.41 -13.35 27.58
N LEU A 283 30.15 -14.62 27.25
CA LEU A 283 30.29 -15.15 25.88
C LEU A 283 29.34 -14.46 24.89
N LEU A 284 28.06 -14.31 25.27
CA LEU A 284 27.07 -13.66 24.42
C LEU A 284 27.35 -12.15 24.27
N GLY A 285 27.75 -11.49 25.36
CA GLY A 285 28.18 -10.09 25.36
C GLY A 285 29.39 -9.87 24.45
N PHE A 286 30.38 -10.75 24.54
CA PHE A 286 31.54 -10.74 23.66
C PHE A 286 31.15 -10.90 22.18
N ASN A 287 30.37 -11.93 21.83
CA ASN A 287 29.93 -12.16 20.45
C ASN A 287 29.17 -10.96 19.88
N THR A 288 28.28 -10.36 20.68
CA THR A 288 27.48 -9.20 20.27
C THR A 288 28.37 -7.98 20.04
N THR A 289 29.32 -7.76 20.95
CA THR A 289 30.30 -6.66 20.83
C THR A 289 31.14 -6.85 19.57
N LEU A 290 31.72 -8.03 19.38
CA LEU A 290 32.51 -8.36 18.19
C LEU A 290 31.72 -8.14 16.90
N PHE A 291 30.48 -8.64 16.84
CA PHE A 291 29.60 -8.44 15.68
C PHE A 291 29.35 -6.96 15.39
N SER A 292 29.11 -6.15 16.43
CA SER A 292 28.91 -4.71 16.31
C SER A 292 30.15 -4.00 15.78
N VAL A 293 31.33 -4.32 16.31
CA VAL A 293 32.61 -3.73 15.88
C VAL A 293 32.89 -4.07 14.41
N ILE A 294 32.74 -5.34 14.02
CA ILE A 294 32.90 -5.76 12.62
C ILE A 294 31.88 -5.05 11.73
N SER A 295 30.61 -4.94 12.17
CA SER A 295 29.56 -4.25 11.41
C SER A 295 29.90 -2.78 11.17
N GLU A 296 30.44 -2.10 12.18
CA GLU A 296 30.87 -0.69 12.08
C GLU A 296 32.00 -0.54 11.06
N VAL A 297 33.02 -1.42 11.09
CA VAL A 297 34.14 -1.39 10.13
C VAL A 297 33.63 -1.66 8.70
N VAL A 298 32.80 -2.68 8.51
CA VAL A 298 32.23 -2.98 7.18
C VAL A 298 31.43 -1.79 6.64
N GLN A 299 30.63 -1.13 7.46
CA GLN A 299 29.84 0.04 7.04
C GLN A 299 30.74 1.23 6.68
N LYS A 300 31.75 1.54 7.51
CA LYS A 300 32.71 2.62 7.23
C LYS A 300 33.47 2.36 5.92
N LEU A 301 33.92 1.12 5.73
CA LEU A 301 34.65 0.70 4.53
C LEU A 301 33.79 0.81 3.26
N GLU A 302 32.52 0.39 3.31
CA GLU A 302 31.59 0.54 2.18
C GLU A 302 31.33 2.02 1.81
N VAL A 303 31.36 2.94 2.78
CA VAL A 303 31.22 4.38 2.54
C VAL A 303 32.51 4.97 1.98
N SER A 304 33.65 4.64 2.58
CA SER A 304 34.98 5.15 2.22
C SER A 304 35.32 4.82 0.76
N ILE A 305 35.11 3.56 0.36
CA ILE A 305 35.37 3.09 -1.01
C ILE A 305 34.44 3.73 -2.05
N ARG A 306 33.19 4.06 -1.68
CA ARG A 306 32.29 4.84 -2.56
C ARG A 306 32.74 6.29 -2.71
N GLY A 307 33.45 6.82 -1.72
CA GLY A 307 34.00 8.18 -1.70
C GLY A 307 35.35 8.32 -2.42
N GLU A 308 35.91 7.24 -2.96
CA GLU A 308 37.28 7.17 -3.50
C GLU A 308 38.39 7.44 -2.46
N ASP A 309 38.08 7.35 -1.16
CA ASP A 309 39.07 7.34 -0.09
C ASP A 309 39.56 5.89 0.12
N PHE A 310 40.85 5.66 -0.08
CA PHE A 310 41.49 4.33 0.03
C PHE A 310 42.28 4.17 1.33
N GLU A 311 41.86 4.85 2.40
CA GLU A 311 42.50 4.71 3.71
C GLU A 311 42.07 3.41 4.41
N GLU A 312 42.99 2.86 5.22
CA GLU A 312 42.69 1.68 6.04
C GLU A 312 41.69 2.04 7.15
N GLU A 313 40.52 1.40 7.11
CA GLU A 313 39.54 1.54 8.17
C GLU A 313 39.95 0.67 9.35
N LYS A 314 40.18 1.30 10.50
CA LYS A 314 40.60 0.64 11.73
C LYS A 314 39.76 1.09 12.91
N VAL A 315 39.26 0.11 13.66
CA VAL A 315 38.56 0.33 14.91
C VAL A 315 39.20 -0.54 16.00
N SER A 316 39.55 0.06 17.13
CA SER A 316 40.18 -0.65 18.24
C SER A 316 39.48 -0.34 19.57
N PHE A 317 39.28 -1.37 20.39
CA PHE A 317 38.62 -1.29 21.69
C PHE A 317 39.37 -2.11 22.72
N SER A 318 39.50 -1.59 23.94
CA SER A 318 40.04 -2.33 25.08
C SER A 318 38.92 -2.92 25.93
N ILE A 319 38.94 -4.24 26.12
CA ILE A 319 38.03 -4.97 27.00
C ILE A 319 38.67 -5.00 28.39
N ILE A 320 38.37 -3.97 29.18
CA ILE A 320 38.98 -3.77 30.51
C ILE A 320 38.60 -4.91 31.47
N GLU A 321 37.37 -5.44 31.35
CA GLU A 321 36.82 -6.48 32.21
C GLU A 321 37.46 -7.87 32.01
N GLN A 322 38.24 -8.06 30.94
CA GLN A 322 38.99 -9.30 30.68
C GLN A 322 40.47 -9.01 30.53
N ASN A 323 41.17 -8.77 31.64
CA ASN A 323 42.64 -8.67 31.67
C ASN A 323 43.24 -7.64 30.70
N ASN A 324 42.53 -6.56 30.39
CA ASN A 324 43.00 -5.49 29.51
C ASN A 324 43.37 -5.96 28.08
N ILE A 325 42.56 -6.88 27.53
CA ILE A 325 42.68 -7.32 26.13
C ILE A 325 42.31 -6.17 25.20
N THR A 326 43.10 -5.93 24.16
CA THR A 326 42.77 -4.98 23.10
C THR A 326 42.33 -5.75 21.85
N LEU A 327 41.09 -5.51 21.42
CA LEU A 327 40.56 -5.95 20.13
C LEU A 327 40.81 -4.85 19.09
N SER A 328 41.39 -5.20 17.95
CA SER A 328 41.53 -4.31 16.80
C SER A 328 40.98 -4.99 15.56
N VAL A 329 40.06 -4.33 14.86
CA VAL A 329 39.54 -4.76 13.56
C VAL A 329 40.00 -3.75 12.51
N ARG A 330 40.63 -4.23 11.45
CA ARG A 330 41.17 -3.40 10.37
C ARG A 330 40.85 -4.02 9.01
N ALA A 331 40.52 -3.18 8.04
CA ALA A 331 40.28 -3.60 6.67
C ALA A 331 40.66 -2.47 5.71
N SER A 332 41.34 -2.83 4.62
CA SER A 332 41.65 -1.92 3.51
C SER A 332 40.94 -2.32 2.22
N GLU A 333 40.46 -3.56 2.14
CA GLU A 333 39.77 -4.11 0.97
C GLU A 333 38.42 -4.70 1.40
N LEU A 334 37.44 -4.70 0.49
CA LEU A 334 36.08 -5.19 0.78
C LEU A 334 35.99 -6.70 1.05
N ASN A 335 37.01 -7.45 0.65
CA ASN A 335 37.06 -8.91 0.71
C ASN A 335 38.14 -9.43 1.67
N GLU A 336 38.88 -8.54 2.34
CA GLU A 336 39.92 -8.89 3.31
C GLU A 336 39.74 -8.10 4.61
N MET A 337 39.86 -8.79 5.74
CA MET A 337 39.77 -8.18 7.06
C MET A 337 40.73 -8.85 8.02
N GLN A 338 41.42 -8.05 8.84
CA GLN A 338 42.26 -8.56 9.92
C GLN A 338 41.65 -8.18 11.27
N ILE A 339 41.59 -9.17 12.17
CA ILE A 339 41.11 -9.03 13.54
C ILE A 339 42.22 -9.47 14.48
N ASP A 340 42.72 -8.54 15.28
CA ASP A 340 43.83 -8.75 16.20
C ASP A 340 43.35 -8.64 17.65
N PHE A 341 43.81 -9.56 18.49
CA PHE A 341 43.65 -9.50 19.94
C PHE A 341 45.04 -9.44 20.57
N SER A 342 45.32 -8.36 21.29
CA SER A 342 46.57 -8.20 22.06
C SER A 342 46.27 -8.28 23.55
N TYR A 343 47.14 -8.95 24.31
CA TYR A 343 46.94 -9.20 25.74
C TYR A 343 48.26 -9.14 26.53
N PRO A 344 48.21 -8.93 27.86
CA PRO A 344 49.40 -8.58 28.64
C PRO A 344 50.27 -9.77 29.07
N LEU A 345 49.76 -11.00 28.96
CA LEU A 345 50.44 -12.23 29.38
C LEU A 345 50.77 -13.11 28.16
N PRO A 346 51.82 -13.96 28.22
CA PRO A 346 52.09 -14.88 27.13
C PRO A 346 50.92 -15.81 26.82
N SER A 347 50.75 -16.18 25.55
CA SER A 347 49.65 -17.02 25.05
C SER A 347 49.48 -18.35 25.81
N SER A 348 50.56 -18.89 26.38
CA SER A 348 50.55 -20.12 27.18
C SER A 348 49.90 -19.96 28.56
N GLU A 349 49.86 -18.75 29.09
CA GLU A 349 49.35 -18.43 30.43
C GLU A 349 48.05 -17.61 30.38
N MET A 350 47.70 -17.07 29.21
CA MET A 350 46.53 -16.25 29.01
C MET A 350 45.24 -17.07 28.91
N GLN A 351 44.17 -16.55 29.50
CA GLN A 351 42.80 -17.04 29.29
C GLN A 351 41.90 -15.89 28.84
N ILE A 352 41.04 -16.17 27.85
CA ILE A 352 40.05 -15.23 27.29
C ILE A 352 38.69 -15.93 27.39
N LEU A 353 37.70 -15.32 28.06
CA LEU A 353 36.38 -15.95 28.31
C LEU A 353 36.48 -17.35 28.96
N ASN A 354 37.48 -17.58 29.82
CA ASN A 354 37.83 -18.89 30.41
C ASN A 354 38.31 -19.96 29.41
N PHE A 355 38.56 -19.60 28.15
CA PHE A 355 39.28 -20.45 27.20
C PHE A 355 40.78 -20.19 27.29
N ASN A 356 41.60 -21.23 27.11
CA ASN A 356 43.00 -21.02 26.73
C ASN A 356 43.05 -20.42 25.31
N VAL A 357 44.20 -19.90 24.89
CA VAL A 357 44.35 -19.23 23.59
C VAL A 357 44.06 -20.16 22.40
N GLU A 358 44.34 -21.47 22.51
CA GLU A 358 44.07 -22.44 21.46
C GLU A 358 42.56 -22.67 21.26
N ASP A 359 41.83 -22.94 22.35
CA ASP A 359 40.37 -23.12 22.36
C ASP A 359 39.66 -21.83 21.95
N PHE A 360 40.15 -20.66 22.40
CA PHE A 360 39.65 -19.36 21.98
C PHE A 360 39.84 -19.15 20.47
N SER A 361 41.01 -19.49 19.94
CA SER A 361 41.31 -19.39 18.51
C SER A 361 40.40 -20.28 17.67
N SER A 362 40.15 -21.50 18.15
CA SER A 362 39.23 -22.43 17.52
C SER A 362 37.80 -21.90 17.58
N TYR A 363 37.32 -21.46 18.74
CA TYR A 363 36.01 -20.84 18.92
C TYR A 363 35.78 -19.63 18.00
N MET A 364 36.75 -18.71 17.96
CA MET A 364 36.72 -17.52 17.10
C MET A 364 36.66 -17.89 15.62
N SER A 365 37.38 -18.93 15.21
CA SER A 365 37.32 -19.43 13.82
C SER A 365 35.92 -19.90 13.44
N PHE A 366 35.22 -20.60 14.34
CA PHE A 366 33.81 -20.97 14.14
C PHE A 366 32.89 -19.75 14.09
N LEU A 367 33.11 -18.78 14.99
CA LEU A 367 32.29 -17.58 15.08
C LEU A 367 32.40 -16.71 13.83
N LEU A 368 33.62 -16.45 13.36
CA LEU A 368 33.88 -15.66 12.16
C LEU A 368 33.35 -16.36 10.89
N TYR A 369 33.57 -17.68 10.78
CA TYR A 369 33.00 -18.46 9.68
C TYR A 369 31.46 -18.42 9.70
N ASP A 370 30.85 -18.48 10.89
CA ASP A 370 29.39 -18.37 11.03
C ASP A 370 28.86 -16.98 10.65
N PHE A 371 29.56 -15.91 11.03
CA PHE A 371 29.17 -14.53 10.74
C PHE A 371 29.19 -14.21 9.25
N PHE A 372 30.28 -14.55 8.58
CA PHE A 372 30.49 -14.17 7.18
C PHE A 372 29.97 -15.19 6.18
N VAL A 373 30.02 -16.50 6.50
CA VAL A 373 29.67 -17.56 5.55
C VAL A 373 28.31 -18.18 5.87
N CYS A 374 28.19 -18.85 7.02
CA CYS A 374 27.00 -19.68 7.30
C CYS A 374 25.72 -18.85 7.47
N SER A 375 25.77 -17.76 8.24
CA SER A 375 24.60 -16.87 8.45
C SER A 375 24.24 -16.05 7.21
N ARG A 376 25.14 -15.98 6.24
CA ARG A 376 24.93 -15.34 4.92
C ARG A 376 24.51 -16.31 3.83
N TYR A 377 24.40 -17.61 4.13
CA TYR A 377 24.08 -18.66 3.16
C TYR A 377 25.08 -18.71 2.00
N GLN A 378 26.34 -18.35 2.28
CA GLN A 378 27.44 -18.47 1.33
C GLN A 378 28.04 -19.89 1.40
N ASN A 379 28.81 -20.24 0.37
CA ASN A 379 29.49 -21.53 0.28
C ASN A 379 30.97 -21.29 -0.05
N GLU A 380 31.78 -21.12 0.99
CA GLU A 380 33.22 -20.89 0.88
C GLU A 380 33.98 -21.91 1.73
N PRO A 381 35.05 -22.55 1.22
CA PRO A 381 35.82 -23.51 1.99
C PRO A 381 36.59 -22.81 3.12
N PHE A 382 36.57 -23.39 4.33
CA PHE A 382 37.22 -22.77 5.50
C PHE A 382 38.75 -22.62 5.36
N SER A 383 39.44 -23.54 4.65
CA SER A 383 40.92 -23.56 4.57
C SER A 383 41.53 -22.26 4.07
N ASP A 384 40.79 -21.55 3.21
CA ASP A 384 41.25 -20.35 2.54
C ASP A 384 40.62 -19.10 3.16
N PHE A 385 39.66 -19.28 4.08
CA PHE A 385 38.79 -18.22 4.59
C PHE A 385 39.33 -17.56 5.86
N VAL A 386 39.73 -18.33 6.89
CA VAL A 386 40.35 -17.78 8.12
C VAL A 386 41.74 -18.37 8.31
N LYS A 387 42.75 -17.51 8.33
CA LYS A 387 44.10 -17.84 8.76
C LYS A 387 44.36 -17.31 10.17
N VAL A 388 44.68 -18.21 11.09
CA VAL A 388 45.01 -17.86 12.48
C VAL A 388 46.51 -17.80 12.66
N CYS A 389 47.00 -16.71 13.26
CA CYS A 389 48.39 -16.55 13.66
C CYS A 389 48.44 -16.29 15.17
N VAL A 390 49.02 -17.22 15.94
CA VAL A 390 49.19 -17.07 17.39
C VAL A 390 50.63 -16.61 17.64
N GLY A 391 50.79 -15.40 18.19
CA GLY A 391 52.06 -14.86 18.62
C GLY A 391 52.32 -15.10 20.10
N GLU A 392 53.31 -14.41 20.66
CA GLU A 392 53.67 -14.52 22.08
C GLU A 392 52.62 -13.84 22.98
N ASN A 393 52.13 -12.66 22.59
CA ASN A 393 51.21 -11.83 23.38
C ASN A 393 49.98 -11.38 22.58
N ASP A 394 49.72 -12.03 21.44
CA ASP A 394 48.67 -11.67 20.52
C ASP A 394 48.15 -12.88 19.72
N VAL A 395 46.92 -12.76 19.22
CA VAL A 395 46.36 -13.65 18.21
C VAL A 395 45.67 -12.85 17.11
N SER A 396 45.99 -13.17 15.87
CA SER A 396 45.47 -12.52 14.67
C SER A 396 44.66 -13.48 13.82
N PHE A 397 43.51 -13.01 13.35
CA PHE A 397 42.64 -13.70 12.40
C PHE A 397 42.61 -12.90 11.11
N ILE A 398 43.18 -13.47 10.05
CA ILE A 398 43.16 -12.87 8.71
C ILE A 398 42.05 -13.56 7.93
N ILE A 399 41.02 -12.81 7.56
CA ILE A 399 39.85 -13.27 6.84
C ILE A 399 40.00 -12.86 5.38
N VAL A 400 39.95 -13.83 4.46
CA VAL A 400 40.03 -13.58 3.02
C VAL A 400 38.86 -14.28 2.34
N SER A 401 38.09 -13.53 1.56
CA SER A 401 36.93 -14.06 0.83
C SER A 401 37.06 -13.84 -0.67
N GLN A 402 36.41 -14.70 -1.45
CA GLN A 402 36.21 -14.46 -2.88
C GLN A 402 35.10 -13.41 -3.14
N ASN A 403 34.28 -13.15 -2.12
CA ASN A 403 33.18 -12.19 -2.16
C ASN A 403 33.44 -11.00 -1.23
N ILE A 404 32.61 -9.96 -1.35
CA ILE A 404 32.60 -8.85 -0.40
C ILE A 404 32.18 -9.37 0.98
N LEU A 405 32.98 -9.07 2.00
CA LEU A 405 32.69 -9.37 3.40
C LEU A 405 31.52 -8.51 3.86
N ARG A 406 30.37 -9.17 4.11
CA ARG A 406 29.16 -8.53 4.62
C ARG A 406 28.57 -9.33 5.76
N LEU A 407 28.13 -8.62 6.79
CA LEU A 407 27.35 -9.20 7.87
C LEU A 407 25.85 -9.13 7.58
N ASN A 408 25.08 -10.02 8.20
CA ASN A 408 23.63 -9.99 8.13
C ASN A 408 23.09 -8.98 9.15
N SER A 409 22.82 -7.75 8.73
CA SER A 409 22.33 -6.68 9.61
C SER A 409 20.90 -6.29 9.29
N ASP A 410 20.23 -5.63 10.25
CA ASP A 410 19.04 -4.85 9.94
C ASP A 410 19.50 -3.68 9.08
N ALA A 411 19.47 -3.84 7.76
CA ALA A 411 19.26 -2.68 6.93
C ALA A 411 17.82 -2.26 7.27
N ASP A 412 17.64 -1.25 8.12
CA ASP A 412 16.35 -0.55 8.23
C ASP A 412 15.85 -0.38 6.80
N GLY A 413 14.76 -1.08 6.47
CA GLY A 413 14.34 -1.28 5.10
C GLY A 413 14.40 0.05 4.36
N VAL A 414 15.28 0.14 3.35
CA VAL A 414 15.36 1.33 2.51
C VAL A 414 15.79 2.60 3.26
N LYS A 415 17.10 2.86 3.32
CA LYS A 415 17.56 4.19 2.89
C LYS A 415 17.89 4.10 1.40
N ASN A 416 16.87 4.27 0.55
CA ASN A 416 17.08 4.68 -0.83
C ASN A 416 17.62 6.12 -0.80
N VAL A 417 18.87 6.31 -1.20
CA VAL A 417 19.21 6.92 -2.50
C VAL A 417 20.41 6.18 -3.06
#